data_AF-A0A494ZQ34-F1
#
_entry.id   AF-A0A494ZQ34-F1
#
_cell.length_a   1.000
_cell.length_b   1.000
_cell.length_c   1.000
_cell.angle_alpha   90.00
_cell.angle_beta   90.00
_cell.angle_gamma   90.00
#
_symmetry.space_group_name_H-M   'P 1'
#
loop_
_entity.id
_entity.type
_entity.pdbx_description
1 polymer ?
#
loop_
_entity_poly.entity_id
_entity_poly.type
_entity_poly.pdbx_seq_one_letter_code
_entity_poly.pdbx_strand_id
1 'polypeptide(L)'
;MKKDTKDTIQWHPAFQASIQIEFEAEAEKLTFEPEHLLSKKPMQMDELIIKVAENEVIHKNIGRIFKRYNIIEYKSPDDNLTINDFYKVYGYCCFYQSDTDKICEIPPQELTITFICNHFPIKMIQHLKDFRGLDTVPIDAGIYY
;
A
#
# COMPACT_ATOMS: atom_id res chain seq x y z
N MET A 1 -44.95 -6.64 -12.58
CA MET A 1 -44.27 -5.80 -11.58
C MET A 1 -43.42 -4.78 -12.32
N LYS A 2 -43.76 -3.49 -12.24
CA LYS A 2 -42.92 -2.41 -12.79
C LYS A 2 -41.72 -2.25 -11.84
N LYS A 3 -40.51 -2.37 -12.36
CA LYS A 3 -39.28 -2.14 -11.62
C LYS A 3 -39.08 -0.63 -11.57
N ASP A 4 -39.37 0.00 -10.44
CA ASP A 4 -39.02 1.40 -10.20
C ASP A 4 -37.49 1.50 -10.18
N THR A 5 -36.89 1.77 -11.33
CA THR A 5 -35.51 2.26 -11.41
C THR A 5 -35.55 3.73 -11.02
N LYS A 6 -35.46 4.02 -9.72
CA LYS A 6 -34.98 5.32 -9.27
C LYS A 6 -33.60 5.51 -9.92
N ASP A 7 -33.50 6.39 -10.90
CA ASP A 7 -32.22 6.81 -11.47
C ASP A 7 -31.38 7.41 -10.33
N THR A 8 -30.46 6.62 -9.79
CA THR A 8 -29.48 7.07 -8.81
C THR A 8 -28.59 8.13 -9.44
N ILE A 9 -28.58 9.34 -8.87
CA ILE A 9 -27.70 10.43 -9.31
C ILE A 9 -26.25 9.96 -9.22
N GLN A 10 -25.55 9.99 -10.35
CA GLN A 10 -24.11 9.75 -10.42
C GLN A 10 -23.39 11.08 -10.16
N TRP A 11 -22.74 11.20 -9.01
CA TRP A 11 -22.07 12.44 -8.59
C TRP A 11 -20.69 12.62 -9.24
N HIS A 12 -20.02 11.54 -9.65
CA HIS A 12 -18.67 11.60 -10.22
C HIS A 12 -18.59 12.49 -11.48
N PRO A 13 -19.51 12.41 -12.47
CA PRO A 13 -19.46 13.31 -13.63
C PRO A 13 -19.69 14.79 -13.25
N ALA A 14 -20.58 15.07 -12.31
CA ALA A 14 -20.83 16.44 -11.85
C ALA A 14 -19.60 17.02 -11.12
N PHE A 15 -18.96 16.22 -10.27
CA PHE A 15 -17.71 16.57 -9.62
C PHE A 15 -16.59 16.82 -10.64
N GLN A 16 -16.42 15.93 -11.61
CA GLN A 16 -15.42 16.09 -12.67
C GLN A 16 -15.59 17.42 -13.41
N ALA A 17 -16.83 17.75 -13.82
CA ALA A 17 -17.13 19.00 -14.49
C ALA A 17 -16.82 20.22 -13.59
N SER A 18 -17.15 20.15 -12.30
CA SER A 18 -16.85 21.24 -11.35
C SER A 18 -15.36 21.50 -11.21
N ILE A 19 -14.53 20.45 -11.17
CA ILE A 19 -13.07 20.57 -11.11
C ILE A 19 -12.52 21.21 -12.39
N GLN A 20 -13.02 20.80 -13.56
CA GLN A 20 -12.57 21.37 -14.83
C GLN A 20 -12.92 22.86 -14.96
N ILE A 21 -14.10 23.28 -14.47
CA ILE A 21 -14.51 24.69 -14.44
C ILE A 21 -13.66 25.48 -13.46
N GLU A 22 -13.41 24.95 -12.25
CA GLU A 22 -12.61 25.62 -11.22
C GLU A 22 -11.20 25.96 -11.74
N PHE A 23 -10.61 25.05 -12.52
CA PHE A 23 -9.27 25.20 -13.09
C PHE A 23 -9.26 25.67 -14.56
N GLU A 24 -10.36 26.21 -15.08
CA GLU A 24 -10.49 26.60 -16.50
C GLU A 24 -9.40 27.59 -16.93
N ALA A 25 -9.06 28.56 -16.08
CA ALA A 25 -8.07 29.60 -16.36
C ALA A 25 -6.62 29.08 -16.47
N GLU A 26 -6.36 27.85 -16.05
CA GLU A 26 -5.04 27.20 -16.11
C GLU A 26 -5.10 25.85 -16.82
N ALA A 27 -6.16 25.59 -17.60
CA ALA A 27 -6.42 24.30 -18.22
C ALA A 27 -5.27 23.86 -19.15
N GLU A 28 -4.54 24.80 -19.77
CA GLU A 28 -3.36 24.51 -20.60
C GLU A 28 -2.18 23.92 -19.83
N LYS A 29 -2.18 24.02 -18.49
CA LYS A 29 -1.13 23.48 -17.61
C LYS A 29 -1.51 22.13 -16.99
N LEU A 30 -2.74 21.66 -17.20
CA LEU A 30 -3.33 20.53 -16.48
C LEU A 30 -3.83 19.45 -17.44
N THR A 31 -3.81 18.20 -16.98
CA THR A 31 -4.48 17.07 -17.65
C THR A 31 -5.46 16.44 -16.69
N PHE A 32 -6.69 16.23 -17.16
CA PHE A 32 -7.76 15.66 -16.36
C PHE A 32 -8.06 14.24 -16.82
N GLU A 33 -7.74 13.26 -15.98
CA GLU A 33 -8.02 11.85 -16.22
C GLU A 33 -9.05 11.35 -15.20
N PRO A 34 -10.36 11.37 -15.52
CA PRO A 34 -11.38 10.91 -14.60
C PRO A 34 -11.26 9.41 -14.38
N GLU A 35 -11.44 8.97 -13.12
CA GLU A 35 -11.48 7.55 -12.75
C GLU A 35 -10.26 6.75 -13.26
N HIS A 36 -9.07 7.37 -13.20
CA HIS A 36 -7.82 6.76 -13.64
C HIS A 36 -7.57 5.40 -12.95
N LEU A 37 -7.35 4.36 -13.75
CA LEU A 37 -7.09 3.02 -13.26
C LEU A 37 -5.64 2.89 -12.77
N LEU A 38 -5.46 2.61 -11.48
CA LEU A 38 -4.13 2.41 -10.88
C LEU A 38 -3.40 1.15 -11.39
N SER A 39 -4.12 0.19 -11.99
CA SER A 39 -3.56 -1.02 -12.57
C SER A 39 -4.47 -1.61 -13.64
N LYS A 40 -3.87 -2.31 -14.61
CA LYS A 40 -4.59 -3.08 -15.65
C LYS A 40 -5.14 -4.41 -15.12
N LYS A 41 -4.59 -4.90 -14.01
CA LYS A 41 -5.01 -6.13 -13.33
C LYS A 41 -5.42 -5.79 -11.89
N PRO A 42 -6.29 -6.60 -11.27
CA PRO A 42 -6.55 -6.49 -9.84
C PRO A 42 -5.23 -6.42 -9.05
N MET A 43 -5.19 -5.55 -8.05
CA MET A 43 -4.02 -5.44 -7.19
C MET A 43 -3.84 -6.75 -6.42
N GLN A 44 -2.60 -7.22 -6.34
CA GLN A 44 -2.27 -8.49 -5.72
C GLN A 44 -0.94 -8.35 -5.00
N MET A 45 -0.92 -8.72 -3.72
CA MET A 45 0.29 -8.85 -2.91
C MET A 45 0.96 -10.20 -3.18
N ASP A 46 2.26 -10.29 -2.97
CA ASP A 46 2.97 -11.56 -3.13
C ASP A 46 2.56 -12.56 -2.04
N GLU A 47 2.52 -12.13 -0.77
CA GLU A 47 2.10 -12.96 0.36
C GLU A 47 1.56 -12.11 1.52
N LEU A 48 0.55 -12.62 2.23
CA LEU A 48 -0.01 -12.03 3.43
C LEU A 48 0.01 -13.06 4.57
N ILE A 49 0.82 -12.82 5.60
CA ILE A 49 0.88 -13.67 6.79
C ILE A 49 0.09 -13.04 7.94
N ILE A 50 -0.93 -13.76 8.42
CA ILE A 50 -1.77 -13.34 9.55
C ILE A 50 -1.48 -14.22 10.77
N LYS A 51 -1.11 -13.62 11.90
CA LYS A 51 -1.07 -14.32 13.18
C LYS A 51 -2.48 -14.64 13.64
N VAL A 52 -2.75 -15.93 13.88
CA VAL A 52 -4.07 -16.44 14.25
C VAL A 52 -4.51 -15.93 15.63
N ALA A 53 -3.60 -15.97 16.60
CA ALA A 53 -3.83 -15.45 17.95
C ALA A 53 -3.15 -14.10 18.14
N GLU A 54 -3.81 -13.22 18.88
CA GLU A 54 -3.23 -11.95 19.32
C GLU A 54 -2.04 -12.23 20.24
N ASN A 55 -0.94 -11.50 20.04
CA ASN A 55 0.30 -11.61 20.81
C ASN A 55 1.04 -12.96 20.69
N GLU A 56 0.73 -13.79 19.69
CA GLU A 56 1.49 -15.03 19.44
C GLU A 56 2.94 -14.72 19.04
N VAL A 57 3.88 -15.40 19.68
CA VAL A 57 5.32 -15.23 19.45
C VAL A 57 5.79 -16.25 18.42
N ILE A 58 6.21 -15.78 17.25
CA ILE A 58 6.84 -16.63 16.25
C ILE A 58 8.34 -16.73 16.56
N HIS A 59 8.82 -17.95 16.81
CA HIS A 59 10.20 -18.17 17.29
C HIS A 59 11.27 -18.03 16.20
N LYS A 60 10.91 -18.22 14.92
CA LYS A 60 11.83 -18.02 13.78
C LYS A 60 12.26 -16.56 13.70
N ASN A 61 13.53 -16.31 13.38
CA ASN A 61 14.15 -14.98 13.48
C ASN A 61 13.36 -13.89 12.73
N ILE A 62 12.97 -14.16 11.48
CA ILE A 62 12.13 -13.23 10.69
C ILE A 62 10.73 -13.04 11.27
N GLY A 63 10.17 -14.06 11.93
CA GLY A 63 8.86 -13.97 12.56
C GLY A 63 8.82 -13.05 13.78
N ARG A 64 9.97 -12.65 14.32
CA ARG A 64 10.05 -11.77 15.50
C ARG A 64 9.68 -10.32 15.18
N ILE A 65 9.88 -9.87 13.94
CA ILE A 65 9.47 -8.51 13.50
C ILE A 65 8.00 -8.43 13.10
N PHE A 66 7.35 -9.59 12.97
CA PHE A 66 5.98 -9.64 12.50
C PHE A 66 4.99 -9.15 13.55
N LYS A 67 4.14 -8.21 13.14
CA LYS A 67 2.90 -7.89 13.85
C LYS A 67 1.80 -8.88 13.44
N ARG A 68 0.53 -8.59 13.75
CA ARG A 68 -0.56 -9.51 13.40
C ARG A 68 -0.68 -9.71 11.89
N TYR A 69 -0.59 -8.64 11.09
CA TYR A 69 -0.76 -8.68 9.64
C TYR A 69 0.55 -8.29 8.95
N ASN A 70 1.12 -9.20 8.17
CA ASN A 70 2.44 -9.01 7.57
C ASN A 70 2.33 -9.14 6.07
N ILE A 71 2.49 -8.01 5.38
CA ILE A 71 2.40 -7.90 3.93
C ILE A 71 3.81 -8.03 3.39
N ILE A 72 4.02 -9.02 2.52
CA ILE A 72 5.33 -9.37 2.00
C ILE A 72 5.40 -9.04 0.52
N GLU A 73 6.51 -8.43 0.12
CA GLU A 73 6.95 -8.34 -1.27
C GLU A 73 8.28 -9.07 -1.41
N TYR A 74 8.35 -9.93 -2.41
CA TYR A 74 9.53 -10.72 -2.74
C TYR A 74 10.16 -10.21 -4.04
N LYS A 75 11.48 -10.06 -4.01
CA LYS A 75 12.30 -9.84 -5.21
C LYS A 75 13.17 -11.05 -5.47
N SER A 76 13.20 -11.48 -6.73
CA SER A 76 14.08 -12.56 -7.15
C SER A 76 15.55 -12.17 -6.93
N PRO A 77 16.49 -13.13 -6.87
CA PRO A 77 17.90 -12.83 -6.58
C PRO A 77 18.55 -11.84 -7.55
N ASP A 78 18.08 -11.82 -8.80
CA ASP A 78 18.59 -10.95 -9.87
C ASP A 78 17.89 -9.58 -9.91
N ASP A 79 16.81 -9.41 -9.13
CA ASP A 79 16.06 -8.16 -9.05
C ASP A 79 16.55 -7.25 -7.92
N ASN A 80 16.47 -5.95 -8.15
CA ASN A 80 16.73 -4.95 -7.13
C ASN A 80 15.44 -4.48 -6.50
N LEU A 81 15.43 -4.35 -5.17
CA LEU A 81 14.37 -3.66 -4.47
C LEU A 81 14.54 -2.14 -4.61
N THR A 82 13.51 -1.47 -5.11
CA THR A 82 13.53 -0.04 -5.45
C THR A 82 12.63 0.79 -4.54
N ILE A 83 12.79 2.12 -4.61
CA ILE A 83 11.90 3.08 -3.96
C ILE A 83 10.44 2.91 -4.43
N ASN A 84 10.23 2.57 -5.70
CA ASN A 84 8.89 2.37 -6.24
C ASN A 84 8.22 1.12 -5.67
N ASP A 85 8.99 0.06 -5.42
CA ASP A 85 8.49 -1.14 -4.76
C ASP A 85 8.00 -0.84 -3.35
N PHE A 86 8.73 0.02 -2.61
CA PHE A 86 8.27 0.48 -1.31
C PHE A 86 6.90 1.16 -1.41
N TYR A 87 6.74 2.16 -2.29
CA TYR A 87 5.47 2.89 -2.37
C TYR A 87 4.32 2.04 -2.89
N LYS A 88 4.59 1.10 -3.79
CA LYS A 88 3.61 0.12 -4.26
C LYS A 88 3.05 -0.70 -3.09
N VAL A 89 3.95 -1.29 -2.29
CA VAL A 89 3.56 -2.16 -1.17
C VAL A 89 2.99 -1.36 0.00
N TYR A 90 3.47 -0.14 0.21
CA TYR A 90 2.86 0.82 1.14
C TYR A 90 1.40 1.11 0.73
N GLY A 91 1.14 1.30 -0.56
CA GLY A 91 -0.22 1.43 -1.09
C GLY A 91 -1.07 0.17 -0.84
N TYR A 92 -0.52 -1.02 -1.08
CA TYR A 92 -1.20 -2.29 -0.76
C TYR A 92 -1.56 -2.39 0.72
N CYS A 93 -0.66 -1.96 1.61
CA CYS A 93 -0.90 -1.93 3.05
C CYS A 93 -2.04 -0.99 3.42
N CYS A 94 -2.10 0.20 2.83
CA CYS A 94 -3.21 1.12 3.03
C CYS A 94 -4.54 0.53 2.53
N PHE A 95 -4.56 -0.06 1.34
CA PHE A 95 -5.78 -0.70 0.81
C PHE A 95 -6.26 -1.81 1.73
N TYR A 96 -5.37 -2.73 2.12
CA TYR A 96 -5.71 -3.82 3.03
C TYR A 96 -6.23 -3.34 4.39
N GLN A 97 -5.62 -2.29 4.95
CA GLN A 97 -6.07 -1.70 6.21
C GLN A 97 -7.46 -1.08 6.11
N SER A 98 -7.77 -0.45 4.97
CA SER A 98 -9.00 0.31 4.76
C SER A 98 -10.17 -0.51 4.18
N ASP A 99 -9.87 -1.65 3.54
CA ASP A 99 -10.85 -2.51 2.86
C ASP A 99 -11.50 -3.47 3.89
N THR A 100 -12.21 -2.88 4.84
CA THR A 100 -12.85 -3.56 5.97
C THR A 100 -14.25 -3.02 6.20
N ASP A 101 -15.16 -3.85 6.74
CA ASP A 101 -16.55 -3.45 6.97
C ASP A 101 -16.70 -2.39 8.07
N LYS A 102 -15.75 -2.36 9.02
CA LYS A 102 -15.76 -1.43 10.16
C LYS A 102 -14.58 -0.47 10.09
N ILE A 103 -14.79 0.73 10.61
CA ILE A 103 -13.74 1.73 10.77
C ILE A 103 -12.63 1.14 11.65
N CYS A 104 -11.40 1.13 11.12
CA CYS A 104 -10.21 0.70 11.83
C CYS A 104 -10.31 -0.74 12.39
N GLU A 105 -10.99 -1.64 11.67
CA GLU A 105 -11.06 -3.06 12.04
C GLU A 105 -9.66 -3.70 12.09
N ILE A 106 -8.78 -3.25 11.19
CA ILE A 106 -7.35 -3.56 11.23
C ILE A 106 -6.63 -2.33 11.81
N PRO A 107 -6.09 -2.42 13.04
CA PRO A 107 -5.31 -1.33 13.62
C PRO A 107 -4.01 -1.10 12.83
N PRO A 108 -3.66 0.14 12.46
CA PRO A 108 -2.43 0.41 11.71
C PRO A 108 -1.15 -0.10 12.38
N GLN A 109 -1.12 -0.14 13.71
CA GLN A 109 0.03 -0.60 14.51
C GLN A 109 0.23 -2.12 14.46
N GLU A 110 -0.78 -2.86 13.97
CA GLU A 110 -0.74 -4.31 13.80
C GLU A 110 -0.28 -4.74 12.40
N LEU A 111 0.08 -3.79 11.54
CA LEU A 111 0.59 -4.03 10.20
C LEU A 111 2.12 -4.02 10.17
N THR A 112 2.70 -4.89 9.36
CA THR A 112 4.12 -4.88 9.01
C THR A 112 4.25 -5.03 7.50
N ILE A 113 5.09 -4.19 6.90
CA ILE A 113 5.52 -4.35 5.51
C ILE A 113 6.89 -5.00 5.54
N THR A 114 7.04 -6.14 4.88
CA THR A 114 8.29 -6.90 4.81
C THR A 114 8.74 -7.02 3.36
N PHE A 115 10.01 -6.69 3.10
CA PHE A 115 10.63 -6.91 1.81
C PHE A 115 11.66 -8.02 1.90
N ILE A 116 11.57 -9.01 1.02
CA ILE A 116 12.54 -10.10 0.91
C ILE A 116 13.32 -9.91 -0.38
N CYS A 117 14.63 -9.70 -0.27
CA CYS A 117 15.51 -9.47 -1.42
C CYS A 117 16.93 -10.00 -1.13
N ASN A 118 17.70 -10.25 -2.19
CA ASN A 118 19.06 -10.80 -2.08
C ASN A 118 20.11 -9.71 -1.78
N HIS A 119 19.92 -8.50 -2.31
CA HIS A 119 20.87 -7.40 -2.19
C HIS A 119 20.34 -6.31 -1.27
N PHE A 120 21.18 -5.81 -0.36
CA PHE A 120 20.79 -4.77 0.59
C PHE A 120 20.40 -3.46 -0.15
N PRO A 121 19.18 -2.93 0.03
CA PRO A 121 18.62 -1.90 -0.85
C PRO A 121 19.00 -0.48 -0.41
N ILE A 122 20.29 -0.15 -0.49
CA ILE A 122 20.88 1.11 0.03
C ILE A 122 20.10 2.36 -0.41
N LYS A 123 19.74 2.46 -1.69
CA LYS A 123 19.01 3.62 -2.24
C LYS A 123 17.62 3.78 -1.63
N MET A 124 16.92 2.67 -1.41
CA MET A 124 15.60 2.69 -0.80
C MET A 124 15.71 3.08 0.67
N ILE A 125 16.64 2.49 1.42
CA ILE A 125 16.83 2.80 2.85
C ILE A 125 17.18 4.28 3.05
N GLN A 126 18.10 4.81 2.26
CA GLN A 126 18.46 6.23 2.35
C GLN A 126 17.26 7.14 2.06
N HIS A 127 16.47 6.82 1.02
CA HIS A 127 15.25 7.56 0.69
C HIS A 127 14.23 7.53 1.84
N LEU A 128 14.01 6.37 2.45
CA LEU A 128 13.07 6.22 3.57
C LEU A 128 13.52 7.02 4.79
N LYS A 129 14.82 7.05 5.07
CA LYS A 129 15.38 7.86 6.14
C LYS A 129 15.18 9.35 5.89
N ASP A 130 15.60 9.83 4.72
CA ASP A 130 15.63 11.26 4.40
C ASP A 130 14.23 11.86 4.22
N PHE A 131 13.31 11.12 3.59
CA PHE A 131 12.00 11.65 3.20
C PHE A 131 10.84 11.16 4.05
N ARG A 132 11.00 10.05 4.78
CA ARG A 132 9.94 9.45 5.61
C ARG A 132 10.30 9.38 7.09
N GLY A 133 11.55 9.70 7.46
CA GLY A 133 12.03 9.56 8.83
C GLY A 133 12.03 8.10 9.32
N LEU A 134 12.05 7.14 8.40
CA LEU A 134 12.09 5.72 8.71
C LEU A 134 13.53 5.25 8.66
N ASP A 135 14.09 4.90 9.82
CA ASP A 135 15.42 4.30 9.91
C ASP A 135 15.33 2.78 9.91
N THR A 136 16.47 2.11 9.70
CA THR A 136 16.56 0.65 9.78
C THR A 136 17.67 0.24 10.73
N VAL A 137 17.38 -0.66 11.63
CA VAL A 137 18.32 -1.22 12.61
C VAL A 137 18.57 -2.68 12.28
N PRO A 138 19.84 -3.14 12.21
CA PRO A 138 20.13 -4.57 12.09
C PRO A 138 19.73 -5.28 13.39
N ILE A 139 18.86 -6.27 13.28
CA ILE A 139 18.38 -7.04 14.44
C ILE A 139 18.88 -8.49 14.45
N ASP A 140 19.25 -9.02 13.28
CA ASP A 140 19.81 -10.36 13.09
C ASP A 140 20.52 -10.44 11.73
N ALA A 141 21.20 -11.56 11.45
CA ALA A 141 21.87 -11.81 10.19
C ALA A 141 20.89 -11.74 9.00
N GLY A 142 21.01 -10.69 8.19
CA GLY A 142 20.14 -10.45 7.03
C GLY A 142 18.76 -9.90 7.38
N ILE A 143 18.51 -9.48 8.62
CA ILE A 143 17.21 -8.95 9.07
C ILE A 143 17.38 -7.54 9.64
N TYR A 144 16.61 -6.60 9.09
CA TYR A 144 16.62 -5.18 9.44
C TYR A 144 15.18 -4.74 9.75
N TYR A 145 14.99 -3.91 10.77
CA TYR A 145 13.68 -3.40 11.21
C TYR A 145 13.74 -1.92 11.55
#